data_AF-A0A8S9VZT0-F1
#
_entry.id   AF-A0A8S9VZT0-F1
#
_cell.length_a   1.000
_cell.length_b   1.000
_cell.length_c   1.000
_cell.angle_alpha   90.00
_cell.angle_beta   90.00
_cell.angle_gamma   90.00
#
_symmetry.space_group_name_H-M   'P 1'
#
loop_
_entity.id
_entity.type
_entity.pdbx_description
1 polymer ?
#
loop_
_entity_poly.entity_id
_entity_poly.type
_entity_poly.pdbx_seq_one_letter_code
_entity_poly.pdbx_strand_id
1 'polypeptide(L)'
;MKVYKDYDDLPKIKLPRGQEVFISDSTIRDGSQMPGIVMSKKQKLQIFKYLHQMGIEKLETFVFNQRDKEAAKEMLKKGYEFPEVTGWARANPADIDIVLEVDGIEETGILMSVSDSHIFDKMGLPSREAAEEKYVDALQYAVDHGLRTRAHIEDMTRADNYGFVFPLIQKLIEIDPDCVIRLCDTLGMGVPFEGVDEPYGIPSMIKYLKDDIGVKNIETHIHDDFGLGVANSLAGYWHGANWTSLTFLGIGERAGNTEIEKIMLFLNQRVEGFEKYNLEKVTEFARFMDKEMGIRVPRNKAVVGSNIFAHESGIHTAGVIKNPFTYEAYLPEVVGGKRQLLIGDSSGLEVLRHKVEETLNDLIGVRAKVLKRDPRLKAIHTDIQRLYDKELRISCISDEEVKGYVEKYFMFEPIVESDTHEKAEKI
;
A
#
# COMPACT_ATOMS: atom_id res chain seq x y z
N MET A 1 -17.35 15.23 28.45
CA MET A 1 -17.45 14.69 27.07
C MET A 1 -16.08 14.81 26.44
N LYS A 2 -15.56 13.75 25.82
CA LYS A 2 -14.31 13.83 25.04
C LYS A 2 -14.60 14.58 23.74
N VAL A 3 -13.65 15.40 23.29
CA VAL A 3 -13.75 16.19 22.06
C VAL A 3 -12.64 15.72 21.13
N TYR A 4 -12.99 15.39 19.89
CA TYR A 4 -12.06 14.97 18.85
C TYR A 4 -12.13 15.99 17.72
N LYS A 5 -11.13 16.86 17.62
CA LYS A 5 -11.07 17.96 16.64
C LYS A 5 -9.78 17.99 15.83
N ASP A 6 -8.77 17.24 16.25
CA ASP A 6 -7.50 17.04 15.56
C ASP A 6 -7.17 15.54 15.43
N TYR A 7 -6.24 15.20 14.55
CA TYR A 7 -5.70 13.85 14.37
C TYR A 7 -5.14 13.29 15.68
N ASP A 8 -4.44 14.13 16.45
CA ASP A 8 -3.81 13.76 17.72
C ASP A 8 -4.84 13.53 18.85
N ASP A 9 -6.07 14.05 18.71
CA ASP A 9 -7.13 13.80 19.70
C ASP A 9 -7.65 12.36 19.63
N LEU A 10 -7.50 11.68 18.48
CA LEU A 10 -7.98 10.32 18.29
C LEU A 10 -7.05 9.32 18.99
N PRO A 11 -7.52 8.58 20.02
CA PRO A 11 -6.68 7.64 20.74
C PRO A 11 -6.12 6.59 19.79
N LYS A 12 -4.82 6.32 19.89
CA LYS A 12 -4.20 5.18 19.19
C LYS A 12 -4.68 3.86 19.81
N ILE A 13 -4.68 2.82 18.99
CA ILE A 13 -5.11 1.47 19.36
C ILE A 13 -3.89 0.70 19.84
N LYS A 14 -4.07 -0.16 20.85
CA LYS A 14 -3.04 -1.09 21.32
C LYS A 14 -3.30 -2.47 20.74
N LEU A 15 -2.24 -3.15 20.32
CA LEU A 15 -2.34 -4.56 19.95
C LEU A 15 -2.66 -5.40 21.20
N PRO A 16 -3.60 -6.36 21.11
CA PRO A 16 -4.11 -7.05 22.29
C PRO A 16 -3.06 -7.79 23.12
N ARG A 17 -1.99 -8.30 22.50
CA ARG A 17 -0.93 -9.06 23.18
C ARG A 17 0.35 -8.25 23.41
N GLY A 18 0.37 -6.97 23.05
CA GLY A 18 1.55 -6.10 23.19
C GLY A 18 2.80 -6.60 22.47
N GLN A 19 2.63 -7.50 21.50
CA GLN A 19 3.73 -8.10 20.75
C GLN A 19 4.31 -7.11 19.74
N GLU A 20 5.61 -7.20 19.48
CA GLU A 20 6.20 -6.53 18.33
C GLU A 20 5.70 -7.18 17.04
N VAL A 21 5.44 -6.34 16.04
CA VAL A 21 5.06 -6.81 14.70
C VAL A 21 5.92 -6.16 13.63
N PHE A 22 6.07 -6.90 12.55
CA PHE A 22 7.01 -6.63 11.47
C PHE A 22 6.33 -6.86 10.12
N ILE A 23 6.89 -6.27 9.08
CA ILE A 23 6.42 -6.42 7.70
C ILE A 23 7.52 -7.08 6.87
N SER A 24 7.13 -8.05 6.04
CA SER A 24 7.96 -8.54 4.95
C SER A 24 7.40 -8.11 3.60
N ASP A 25 8.26 -7.66 2.71
CA ASP A 25 7.94 -7.33 1.34
C ASP A 25 8.17 -8.54 0.43
N SER A 26 7.23 -8.75 -0.49
CA SER A 26 7.33 -9.73 -1.58
C SER A 26 7.10 -9.06 -2.95
N THR A 27 7.29 -7.75 -3.07
CA THR A 27 7.05 -6.98 -4.31
C THR A 27 7.91 -7.50 -5.46
N ILE A 28 9.16 -7.86 -5.21
CA ILE A 28 10.08 -8.38 -6.25
C ILE A 28 10.07 -9.91 -6.39
N ARG A 29 9.30 -10.62 -5.54
CA ARG A 29 9.04 -12.06 -5.63
C ARG A 29 7.62 -12.27 -6.11
N ASP A 30 6.61 -12.25 -5.24
CA ASP A 30 5.20 -12.45 -5.62
C ASP A 30 4.73 -11.40 -6.62
N GLY A 31 5.05 -10.14 -6.36
CA GLY A 31 4.69 -9.04 -7.26
C GLY A 31 5.29 -9.17 -8.66
N SER A 32 6.42 -9.86 -8.80
CA SER A 32 7.03 -10.14 -10.11
C SER A 32 6.31 -11.24 -10.91
N GLN A 33 5.38 -11.96 -10.28
CA GLN A 33 4.55 -12.97 -10.93
C GLN A 33 3.28 -12.36 -11.56
N MET A 34 3.00 -11.08 -11.32
CA MET A 34 1.89 -10.40 -11.98
C MET A 34 2.01 -10.49 -13.50
N PRO A 35 0.97 -10.96 -14.21
CA PRO A 35 1.01 -11.10 -15.66
C PRO A 35 1.38 -9.80 -16.37
N GLY A 36 2.38 -9.87 -17.26
CA GLY A 36 2.85 -8.73 -18.06
C GLY A 36 3.93 -7.88 -17.40
N ILE A 37 4.34 -8.16 -16.16
CA ILE A 37 5.49 -7.48 -15.53
C ILE A 37 6.76 -8.31 -15.71
N VAL A 38 7.85 -7.65 -16.13
CA VAL A 38 9.21 -8.20 -15.99
C VAL A 38 10.11 -7.12 -15.42
N MET A 39 10.57 -7.31 -14.18
CA MET A 39 11.40 -6.33 -13.49
C MET A 39 12.88 -6.46 -13.91
N SER A 40 13.47 -5.37 -14.38
CA SER A 40 14.91 -5.24 -14.56
C SER A 40 15.64 -5.16 -13.22
N LYS A 41 16.94 -5.49 -13.21
CA LYS A 41 17.80 -5.33 -12.03
C LYS A 41 17.75 -3.92 -11.44
N LYS A 42 17.77 -2.89 -12.30
CA LYS A 42 17.71 -1.48 -11.86
C LYS A 42 16.40 -1.18 -11.13
N GLN A 43 15.27 -1.69 -11.63
CA GLN A 43 13.97 -1.51 -10.98
C GLN A 43 13.91 -2.24 -9.63
N LYS A 44 14.41 -3.48 -9.55
CA LYS A 44 14.50 -4.22 -8.28
C LYS A 44 15.33 -3.49 -7.23
N LEU A 45 16.49 -2.96 -7.61
CA LEU A 45 17.35 -2.17 -6.71
C LEU A 45 16.70 -0.85 -6.26
N GLN A 46 15.90 -0.23 -7.13
CA GLN A 46 15.16 0.98 -6.78
C GLN A 46 14.00 0.68 -5.82
N ILE A 47 13.29 -0.43 -6.03
CA ILE A 47 12.28 -0.95 -5.08
C ILE A 47 12.93 -1.22 -3.72
N PHE A 48 14.05 -1.96 -3.68
CA PHE A 48 14.81 -2.22 -2.46
C PHE A 48 15.18 -0.93 -1.71
N LYS A 49 15.60 0.12 -2.44
CA LYS A 49 15.89 1.42 -1.84
C LYS A 49 14.65 2.07 -1.20
N TYR A 50 13.48 2.02 -1.86
CA TYR A 50 12.26 2.56 -1.27
C TYR A 50 11.84 1.77 -0.03
N LEU A 51 11.93 0.44 -0.05
CA LEU A 51 11.62 -0.40 1.10
C LEU A 51 12.55 -0.13 2.29
N HIS A 52 13.85 0.09 2.03
CA HIS A 52 14.81 0.54 3.04
C HIS A 52 14.40 1.90 3.62
N GLN A 53 14.07 2.88 2.79
CA GLN A 53 13.64 4.20 3.24
C GLN A 53 12.34 4.15 4.05
N MET A 54 11.49 3.16 3.80
CA MET A 54 10.23 2.92 4.48
C MET A 54 10.39 2.18 5.82
N GLY A 55 11.54 1.57 6.07
CA GLY A 55 11.83 0.79 7.27
C GLY A 55 11.21 -0.61 7.26
N ILE A 56 11.04 -1.22 6.07
CA ILE A 56 10.55 -2.61 5.94
C ILE A 56 11.63 -3.58 6.42
N GLU A 57 11.25 -4.56 7.24
CA GLU A 57 12.21 -5.45 7.89
C GLU A 57 12.78 -6.54 6.99
N LYS A 58 11.97 -7.11 6.10
CA LYS A 58 12.42 -8.19 5.21
C LYS A 58 11.98 -7.99 3.76
N LEU A 59 12.77 -8.49 2.83
CA LEU A 59 12.50 -8.52 1.40
C LEU A 59 12.75 -9.92 0.87
N GLU A 60 11.70 -10.59 0.42
CA GLU A 60 11.80 -11.89 -0.22
C GLU A 60 12.12 -11.74 -1.71
N THR A 61 13.05 -12.56 -2.21
CA THR A 61 13.45 -12.52 -3.63
C THR A 61 13.65 -13.92 -4.22
N PHE A 62 13.42 -14.04 -5.53
CA PHE A 62 13.83 -15.23 -6.27
C PHE A 62 15.34 -15.25 -6.47
N VAL A 63 15.91 -16.45 -6.62
CA VAL A 63 17.34 -16.64 -6.90
C VAL A 63 17.59 -17.73 -7.96
N PHE A 64 16.56 -18.17 -8.68
CA PHE A 64 16.67 -19.28 -9.64
C PHE A 64 17.41 -18.96 -10.94
N ASN A 65 17.41 -17.70 -11.36
CA ASN A 65 18.06 -17.28 -12.60
C ASN A 65 19.20 -16.29 -12.29
N GLN A 66 20.13 -16.16 -13.24
CA GLN A 66 21.32 -15.34 -13.05
C GLN A 66 21.01 -13.85 -12.79
N ARG A 67 19.99 -13.29 -13.45
CA ARG A 67 19.59 -11.89 -13.25
C ARG A 67 19.10 -11.63 -11.82
N ASP A 68 18.42 -12.61 -11.21
CA ASP A 68 17.88 -12.49 -9.87
C ASP A 68 18.99 -12.70 -8.82
N LYS A 69 19.90 -13.66 -9.04
CA LYS A 69 21.12 -13.82 -8.23
C LYS A 69 21.97 -12.54 -8.23
N GLU A 70 22.15 -11.91 -9.39
CA GLU A 70 22.87 -10.63 -9.48
C GLU A 70 22.15 -9.50 -8.76
N ALA A 71 20.83 -9.42 -8.87
CA ALA A 71 20.04 -8.42 -8.15
C ALA A 71 20.19 -8.61 -6.63
N ALA A 72 20.07 -9.84 -6.12
CA ALA A 72 20.28 -10.17 -4.72
C ALA A 72 21.67 -9.77 -4.22
N LYS A 73 22.72 -10.14 -4.96
CA LYS A 73 24.11 -9.74 -4.63
C LYS A 73 24.30 -8.23 -4.60
N GLU A 74 23.68 -7.49 -5.53
CA GLU A 74 23.76 -6.01 -5.54
C GLU A 74 22.92 -5.35 -4.43
N MET A 75 21.83 -5.98 -3.98
CA MET A 75 21.08 -5.55 -2.79
C MET A 75 21.91 -5.73 -1.53
N LEU A 76 22.51 -6.91 -1.33
CA LEU A 76 23.37 -7.23 -0.19
C LEU A 76 24.59 -6.29 -0.10
N LYS A 77 25.22 -5.95 -1.24
CA LYS A 77 26.32 -4.97 -1.31
C LYS A 77 25.95 -3.56 -0.86
N LYS A 78 24.65 -3.21 -0.75
CA LYS A 78 24.25 -1.89 -0.20
C LYS A 78 24.56 -1.77 1.28
N GLY A 79 24.69 -2.88 2.00
CA GLY A 79 24.99 -2.88 3.43
C GLY A 79 23.89 -2.22 4.27
N TYR A 80 22.63 -2.30 3.82
CA TYR A 80 21.50 -1.84 4.62
C TYR A 80 21.21 -2.86 5.74
N GLU A 81 20.87 -2.36 6.91
CA GLU A 81 20.37 -3.21 8.01
C GLU A 81 18.99 -3.80 7.66
N PHE A 82 18.13 -2.98 7.05
CA PHE A 82 16.79 -3.38 6.60
C PHE A 82 16.48 -2.87 5.18
N PRO A 83 15.72 -3.59 4.36
CA PRO A 83 15.22 -4.94 4.64
C PRO A 83 16.33 -6.00 4.53
N GLU A 84 16.27 -7.00 5.40
CA GLU A 84 17.03 -8.24 5.23
C GLU A 84 16.60 -8.93 3.93
N VAL A 85 17.56 -9.32 3.09
CA VAL A 85 17.27 -10.00 1.82
C VAL A 85 17.14 -11.50 2.07
N THR A 86 15.94 -12.05 1.88
CA THR A 86 15.64 -13.46 2.11
C THR A 86 15.37 -14.22 0.81
N GLY A 87 15.67 -15.52 0.81
CA GLY A 87 15.43 -16.41 -0.31
C GLY A 87 14.04 -17.03 -0.34
N TRP A 88 13.74 -17.71 -1.44
CA TRP A 88 12.56 -18.55 -1.62
C TRP A 88 12.97 -19.82 -2.37
N ALA A 89 12.52 -20.98 -1.89
CA ALA A 89 12.82 -22.29 -2.43
C ALA A 89 11.55 -23.17 -2.45
N ARG A 90 11.46 -24.09 -3.43
CA ARG A 90 10.54 -25.23 -3.30
C ARG A 90 11.09 -26.19 -2.25
N ALA A 91 10.23 -27.05 -1.68
CA ALA A 91 10.65 -28.10 -0.76
C ALA A 91 11.46 -29.22 -1.46
N ASN A 92 12.69 -28.93 -1.85
CA ASN A 92 13.68 -29.89 -2.33
C ASN A 92 15.11 -29.35 -2.12
N PRO A 93 16.12 -30.21 -1.88
CA PRO A 93 17.50 -29.80 -1.66
C PRO A 93 18.09 -28.94 -2.78
N ALA A 94 17.82 -29.26 -4.05
CA ALA A 94 18.42 -28.55 -5.18
C ALA A 94 17.99 -27.06 -5.26
N ASP A 95 16.75 -26.74 -4.90
CA ASP A 95 16.29 -25.36 -4.80
C ASP A 95 16.93 -24.63 -3.61
N ILE A 96 17.14 -25.32 -2.49
CA ILE A 96 17.79 -24.76 -1.29
C ILE A 96 19.27 -24.48 -1.58
N ASP A 97 19.95 -25.38 -2.29
CA ASP A 97 21.34 -25.19 -2.74
C ASP A 97 21.49 -23.93 -3.59
N ILE A 98 20.52 -23.64 -4.47
CA ILE A 98 20.50 -22.42 -5.28
C ILE A 98 20.44 -21.15 -4.40
N VAL A 99 19.74 -21.20 -3.26
CA VAL A 99 19.72 -20.10 -2.28
C VAL A 99 21.09 -19.97 -1.59
N LEU A 100 21.67 -21.09 -1.16
CA LEU A 100 22.99 -21.14 -0.52
C LEU A 100 24.13 -20.63 -1.42
N GLU A 101 23.99 -20.72 -2.75
CA GLU A 101 24.94 -20.14 -3.70
C GLU A 101 25.00 -18.59 -3.67
N VAL A 102 24.01 -17.93 -3.06
CA VAL A 102 23.97 -16.47 -2.92
C VAL A 102 24.48 -16.08 -1.53
N ASP A 103 25.79 -15.89 -1.45
CA ASP A 103 26.48 -15.40 -0.24
C ASP A 103 25.78 -14.16 0.35
N GLY A 104 25.45 -14.23 1.64
CA GLY A 104 24.75 -13.21 2.41
C GLY A 104 23.23 -13.41 2.58
N ILE A 105 22.60 -14.41 1.95
CA ILE A 105 21.23 -14.81 2.29
C ILE A 105 21.28 -15.83 3.43
N GLU A 106 20.70 -15.47 4.58
CA GLU A 106 20.73 -16.29 5.80
C GLU A 106 19.35 -16.89 6.16
N GLU A 107 18.29 -16.47 5.49
CA GLU A 107 16.93 -16.98 5.68
C GLU A 107 16.30 -17.36 4.34
N THR A 108 15.60 -18.49 4.29
CA THR A 108 14.81 -18.90 3.13
C THR A 108 13.40 -19.31 3.48
N GLY A 109 12.46 -18.91 2.64
CA GLY A 109 11.11 -19.44 2.61
C GLY A 109 11.04 -20.75 1.85
N ILE A 110 10.41 -21.78 2.41
CA ILE A 110 10.23 -23.10 1.80
C ILE A 110 8.75 -23.32 1.50
N LEU A 111 8.42 -23.53 0.22
CA LEU A 111 7.05 -23.77 -0.22
C LEU A 111 6.53 -25.15 0.22
N MET A 112 5.47 -25.18 1.01
CA MET A 112 4.79 -26.38 1.53
C MET A 112 3.29 -26.31 1.17
N SER A 113 2.89 -26.96 0.09
CA SER A 113 1.52 -26.92 -0.43
C SER A 113 0.60 -27.92 0.26
N VAL A 114 -0.36 -27.44 1.05
CA VAL A 114 -1.06 -28.30 2.02
C VAL A 114 -2.50 -28.69 1.68
N SER A 115 -3.12 -28.06 0.68
CA SER A 115 -4.48 -28.47 0.26
C SER A 115 -4.46 -29.74 -0.58
N ASP A 116 -5.56 -30.49 -0.56
CA ASP A 116 -5.67 -31.75 -1.28
C ASP A 116 -5.46 -31.58 -2.79
N SER A 117 -5.99 -30.51 -3.39
CA SER A 117 -5.73 -30.21 -4.81
C SER A 117 -4.25 -29.92 -5.09
N HIS A 118 -3.52 -29.33 -4.16
CA HIS A 118 -2.09 -29.15 -4.34
C HIS A 118 -1.33 -30.47 -4.20
N ILE A 119 -1.65 -31.27 -3.18
CA ILE A 119 -0.97 -32.54 -2.89
C ILE A 119 -1.20 -33.55 -4.02
N PHE A 120 -2.47 -33.80 -4.35
CA PHE A 120 -2.85 -34.84 -5.29
C PHE A 120 -2.77 -34.38 -6.75
N ASP A 121 -3.29 -33.19 -7.09
CA ASP A 121 -3.41 -32.77 -8.49
C ASP A 121 -2.16 -32.01 -8.99
N LYS A 122 -1.64 -31.05 -8.22
CA LYS A 122 -0.48 -30.23 -8.61
C LYS A 122 0.84 -30.99 -8.49
N MET A 123 1.06 -31.68 -7.37
CA MET A 123 2.33 -32.38 -7.09
C MET A 123 2.28 -33.87 -7.43
N GLY A 124 1.10 -34.48 -7.56
CA GLY A 124 0.97 -35.90 -7.85
C GLY A 124 1.45 -36.81 -6.73
N LEU A 125 1.44 -36.33 -5.48
CA LEU A 125 1.85 -37.13 -4.33
C LEU A 125 0.76 -38.13 -3.95
N PRO A 126 1.13 -39.34 -3.48
CA PRO A 126 0.16 -40.40 -3.22
C PRO A 126 -0.64 -40.19 -1.93
N SER A 127 -0.15 -39.37 -1.01
CA SER A 127 -0.79 -39.14 0.28
C SER A 127 -0.30 -37.85 0.95
N ARG A 128 -0.99 -37.43 2.01
CA ARG A 128 -0.59 -36.29 2.84
C ARG A 128 0.68 -36.58 3.62
N GLU A 129 0.89 -37.83 4.04
CA GLU A 129 2.11 -38.29 4.71
C GLU A 129 3.33 -38.16 3.78
N ALA A 130 3.20 -38.49 2.49
CA ALA A 130 4.28 -38.28 1.53
C ALA A 130 4.62 -36.79 1.34
N ALA A 131 3.62 -35.90 1.45
CA ALA A 131 3.87 -34.46 1.46
C ALA A 131 4.57 -34.01 2.74
N GLU A 132 4.12 -34.52 3.89
CA GLU A 132 4.73 -34.26 5.19
C GLU A 132 6.21 -34.63 5.23
N GLU A 133 6.55 -35.87 4.86
CA GLU A 133 7.94 -36.36 4.80
C GLU A 133 8.80 -35.44 3.94
N LYS A 134 8.30 -35.10 2.75
CA LYS A 134 8.97 -34.19 1.82
C LYS A 134 9.25 -32.81 2.43
N TYR A 135 8.31 -32.26 3.19
CA TYR A 135 8.44 -30.94 3.80
C TYR A 135 9.35 -30.92 5.01
N VAL A 136 9.25 -31.95 5.85
CA VAL A 136 10.13 -32.16 7.01
C VAL A 136 11.57 -32.33 6.55
N ASP A 137 11.82 -33.17 5.53
CA ASP A 137 13.17 -33.37 4.97
C ASP A 137 13.76 -32.08 4.40
N ALA A 138 12.96 -31.28 3.70
CA ALA A 138 13.42 -30.01 3.13
C ALA A 138 13.72 -28.96 4.20
N LEU A 139 12.90 -28.88 5.26
CA LEU A 139 13.15 -27.99 6.39
C LEU A 139 14.44 -28.40 7.13
N GLN A 140 14.58 -29.70 7.45
CA GLN A 140 15.77 -30.24 8.10
C GLN A 140 17.02 -29.95 7.26
N TYR A 141 16.96 -30.15 5.95
CA TYR A 141 18.07 -29.83 5.05
C TYR A 141 18.47 -28.35 5.14
N ALA A 142 17.52 -27.42 5.14
CA ALA A 142 17.84 -25.99 5.27
C ALA A 142 18.51 -25.67 6.62
N VAL A 143 18.01 -26.25 7.72
CA VAL A 143 18.58 -26.08 9.07
C VAL A 143 20.00 -26.66 9.14
N ASP A 144 20.22 -27.86 8.61
CA ASP A 144 21.53 -28.54 8.60
C ASP A 144 22.59 -27.73 7.84
N HIS A 145 22.16 -26.90 6.88
CA HIS A 145 23.03 -26.01 6.11
C HIS A 145 23.08 -24.57 6.65
N GLY A 146 22.53 -24.34 7.86
CA GLY A 146 22.68 -23.09 8.60
C GLY A 146 21.73 -21.97 8.19
N LEU A 147 20.66 -22.26 7.44
CA LEU A 147 19.64 -21.27 7.10
C LEU A 147 18.60 -21.16 8.22
N ARG A 148 18.19 -19.93 8.52
CA ARG A 148 16.92 -19.69 9.21
C ARG A 148 15.77 -20.05 8.28
N THR A 149 14.72 -20.64 8.82
CA THR A 149 13.64 -21.18 8.01
C THR A 149 12.34 -20.40 8.14
N ARG A 150 11.61 -20.35 7.03
CA ARG A 150 10.24 -19.87 6.98
C ARG A 150 9.41 -20.91 6.21
N ALA A 151 8.40 -21.48 6.84
CA ALA A 151 7.52 -22.45 6.22
C ALA A 151 6.35 -21.71 5.54
N HIS A 152 6.28 -21.75 4.21
CA HIS A 152 5.14 -21.21 3.46
C HIS A 152 4.07 -22.28 3.34
N ILE A 153 3.09 -22.23 4.25
CA ILE A 153 1.96 -23.15 4.27
C ILE A 153 0.96 -22.74 3.18
N GLU A 154 1.28 -23.09 1.94
CA GLU A 154 0.55 -22.71 0.73
C GLU A 154 -0.85 -23.35 0.75
N ASP A 155 -1.85 -22.49 0.59
CA ASP A 155 -3.27 -22.84 0.42
C ASP A 155 -3.94 -23.40 1.69
N MET A 156 -3.50 -22.90 2.85
CA MET A 156 -4.02 -23.28 4.17
C MET A 156 -5.53 -23.02 4.31
N THR A 157 -6.05 -21.96 3.66
CA THR A 157 -7.47 -21.61 3.67
C THR A 157 -8.37 -22.54 2.84
N ARG A 158 -7.81 -23.65 2.33
CA ARG A 158 -8.54 -24.73 1.65
C ARG A 158 -8.03 -26.11 2.05
N ALA A 159 -7.32 -26.21 3.18
CA ALA A 159 -6.72 -27.45 3.65
C ALA A 159 -7.43 -28.00 4.90
N ASP A 160 -7.18 -29.27 5.20
CA ASP A 160 -7.60 -29.88 6.46
C ASP A 160 -6.63 -29.48 7.58
N ASN A 161 -6.96 -28.38 8.24
CA ASN A 161 -6.06 -27.78 9.23
C ASN A 161 -5.82 -28.69 10.44
N TYR A 162 -6.87 -29.29 10.99
CA TYR A 162 -6.76 -30.14 12.18
C TYR A 162 -6.22 -31.54 11.88
N GLY A 163 -6.62 -32.13 10.74
CA GLY A 163 -6.20 -33.47 10.37
C GLY A 163 -4.81 -33.57 9.75
N PHE A 164 -4.23 -32.45 9.29
CA PHE A 164 -2.95 -32.47 8.58
C PHE A 164 -2.05 -31.26 8.85
N VAL A 165 -2.53 -30.03 8.64
CA VAL A 165 -1.66 -28.84 8.64
C VAL A 165 -1.07 -28.56 10.02
N PHE A 166 -1.88 -28.59 11.08
CA PHE A 166 -1.40 -28.36 12.45
C PHE A 166 -0.44 -29.45 12.94
N PRO A 167 -0.70 -30.76 12.73
CA PRO A 167 0.30 -31.82 12.97
C PRO A 167 1.61 -31.63 12.22
N LEU A 168 1.56 -31.22 10.94
CA LEU A 168 2.76 -30.89 10.16
C LEU A 168 3.52 -29.75 10.84
N ILE A 169 2.86 -28.64 11.17
CA ILE A 169 3.49 -27.47 11.80
C ILE A 169 4.16 -27.84 13.13
N GLN A 170 3.54 -28.71 13.96
CA GLN A 170 4.16 -29.20 15.19
C GLN A 170 5.52 -29.86 14.92
N LYS A 171 5.62 -30.71 13.90
CA LYS A 171 6.89 -31.34 13.50
C LYS A 171 7.91 -30.32 13.00
N LEU A 172 7.47 -29.31 12.25
CA LEU A 172 8.37 -28.26 11.73
C LEU A 172 9.00 -27.45 12.88
N ILE A 173 8.22 -27.07 13.90
CA ILE A 173 8.74 -26.30 15.03
C ILE A 173 9.53 -27.14 16.04
N GLU A 174 9.40 -28.47 16.03
CA GLU A 174 10.30 -29.37 16.76
C GLU A 174 11.72 -29.35 16.17
N ILE A 175 11.83 -29.20 14.85
CA ILE A 175 13.10 -29.09 14.12
C ILE A 175 13.71 -27.69 14.27
N ASP A 176 12.91 -26.65 13.99
CA ASP A 176 13.31 -25.25 14.13
C ASP A 176 12.27 -24.48 14.95
N PRO A 177 12.47 -24.34 16.28
CA PRO A 177 11.56 -23.62 17.16
C PRO A 177 11.41 -22.12 16.85
N ASP A 178 12.28 -21.56 16.01
CA ASP A 178 12.23 -20.16 15.59
C ASP A 178 11.73 -19.99 14.15
N CYS A 179 11.39 -21.10 13.47
CA CYS A 179 10.81 -21.10 12.12
C CYS A 179 9.61 -20.15 12.05
N VAL A 180 9.61 -19.30 11.02
CA VAL A 180 8.48 -18.43 10.73
C VAL A 180 7.42 -19.25 9.99
N ILE A 181 6.27 -19.49 10.64
CA ILE A 181 5.14 -20.17 10.01
C ILE A 181 4.31 -19.15 9.26
N ARG A 182 4.37 -19.18 7.93
CA ARG A 182 3.60 -18.30 7.05
C ARG A 182 2.30 -18.97 6.63
N LEU A 183 1.18 -18.52 7.21
CA LEU A 183 -0.17 -18.84 6.77
C LEU A 183 -0.41 -18.16 5.41
N CYS A 184 -0.54 -18.95 4.35
CA CYS A 184 -0.80 -18.44 3.02
C CYS A 184 -2.27 -18.64 2.64
N ASP A 185 -3.01 -17.55 2.54
CA ASP A 185 -4.34 -17.51 1.93
C ASP A 185 -4.20 -17.33 0.42
N THR A 186 -3.81 -18.42 -0.24
CA THR A 186 -3.35 -18.43 -1.64
C THR A 186 -4.37 -17.89 -2.62
N LEU A 187 -5.67 -18.03 -2.33
CA LEU A 187 -6.77 -17.58 -3.19
C LEU A 187 -7.64 -16.48 -2.55
N GLY A 188 -7.22 -15.87 -1.45
CA GLY A 188 -7.96 -14.78 -0.79
C GLY A 188 -9.28 -15.20 -0.14
N MET A 189 -9.42 -16.48 0.25
CA MET A 189 -10.63 -17.07 0.82
C MET A 189 -10.80 -16.79 2.32
N GLY A 190 -9.77 -16.27 2.97
CA GLY A 190 -9.75 -16.00 4.40
C GLY A 190 -10.80 -14.95 4.79
N VAL A 191 -11.32 -15.09 6.00
CA VAL A 191 -12.31 -14.17 6.56
C VAL A 191 -11.81 -13.61 7.90
N PRO A 192 -11.92 -12.28 8.12
CA PRO A 192 -11.27 -11.62 9.26
C PRO A 192 -12.09 -11.64 10.55
N PHE A 193 -13.21 -12.35 10.57
CA PHE A 193 -14.18 -12.33 11.67
C PHE A 193 -13.96 -13.50 12.62
N GLU A 194 -14.21 -13.29 13.91
CA GLU A 194 -14.24 -14.38 14.88
C GLU A 194 -15.43 -15.31 14.64
N GLY A 195 -15.27 -16.60 14.96
CA GLY A 195 -16.35 -17.59 14.84
C GLY A 195 -16.64 -18.06 13.41
N VAL A 196 -15.76 -17.74 12.45
CA VAL A 196 -15.81 -18.29 11.10
C VAL A 196 -15.38 -19.75 11.13
N ASP A 197 -16.11 -20.61 10.41
CA ASP A 197 -15.80 -22.03 10.27
C ASP A 197 -14.49 -22.26 9.50
N GLU A 198 -13.83 -23.37 9.81
CA GLU A 198 -12.69 -23.84 9.03
C GLU A 198 -13.09 -24.14 7.58
N PRO A 199 -12.17 -24.00 6.61
CA PRO A 199 -10.78 -23.56 6.75
C PRO A 199 -10.57 -22.03 6.60
N TYR A 200 -11.61 -21.21 6.74
CA TYR A 200 -11.56 -19.80 6.30
C TYR A 200 -11.20 -18.80 7.41
N GLY A 201 -11.32 -19.17 8.68
CA GLY A 201 -11.13 -18.24 9.80
C GLY A 201 -9.68 -17.85 10.03
N ILE A 202 -9.26 -16.67 9.58
CA ILE A 202 -7.92 -16.14 9.90
C ILE A 202 -7.73 -15.99 11.41
N PRO A 203 -8.68 -15.41 12.18
CA PRO A 203 -8.57 -15.35 13.63
C PRO A 203 -8.40 -16.69 14.34
N SER A 204 -9.16 -17.73 13.94
CA SER A 204 -9.13 -19.04 14.59
C SER A 204 -7.81 -19.75 14.31
N MET A 205 -7.35 -19.75 13.05
CA MET A 205 -6.07 -20.35 12.69
C MET A 205 -4.90 -19.68 13.42
N ILE A 206 -4.84 -18.35 13.46
CA ILE A 206 -3.76 -17.63 14.15
C ILE A 206 -3.76 -17.89 15.66
N LYS A 207 -4.95 -17.90 16.30
CA LYS A 207 -5.07 -18.24 17.72
C LYS A 207 -4.58 -19.66 17.99
N TYR A 208 -5.01 -20.64 17.19
CA TYR A 208 -4.61 -22.03 17.36
C TYR A 208 -3.10 -22.22 17.19
N LEU A 209 -2.51 -21.62 16.14
CA LEU A 209 -1.06 -21.63 15.94
C LEU A 209 -0.32 -21.05 17.15
N LYS A 210 -0.81 -19.95 17.74
CA LYS A 210 -0.09 -19.29 18.83
C LYS A 210 -0.33 -19.90 20.20
N ASP A 211 -1.58 -20.25 20.52
CA ASP A 211 -1.98 -20.58 21.89
C ASP A 211 -1.97 -22.10 22.12
N ASP A 212 -2.38 -22.91 21.12
CA ASP A 212 -2.43 -24.36 21.23
C ASP A 212 -1.12 -25.03 20.77
N ILE A 213 -0.54 -24.59 19.65
CA ILE A 213 0.72 -25.14 19.13
C ILE A 213 1.94 -24.46 19.77
N GLY A 214 1.84 -23.18 20.14
CA GLY A 214 2.94 -22.41 20.72
C GLY A 214 3.91 -21.83 19.70
N VAL A 215 3.46 -21.61 18.45
CA VAL A 215 4.30 -21.00 17.40
C VAL A 215 4.74 -19.60 17.82
N LYS A 216 6.06 -19.36 17.81
CA LYS A 216 6.66 -18.08 18.17
C LYS A 216 6.41 -17.03 17.09
N ASN A 217 6.74 -17.38 15.84
CA ASN A 217 6.72 -16.48 14.69
C ASN A 217 5.65 -16.92 13.69
N ILE A 218 4.62 -16.09 13.54
CA ILE A 218 3.51 -16.35 12.61
C ILE A 218 3.42 -15.18 11.64
N GLU A 219 3.46 -15.50 10.36
CA GLU A 219 3.31 -14.55 9.26
C GLU A 219 2.01 -14.79 8.50
N THR A 220 1.25 -13.74 8.20
CA THR A 220 0.14 -13.83 7.24
C THR A 220 0.60 -13.45 5.84
N HIS A 221 0.17 -14.19 4.82
CA HIS A 221 0.38 -13.86 3.42
C HIS A 221 -0.95 -14.03 2.67
N ILE A 222 -1.59 -12.91 2.36
CA ILE A 222 -3.00 -12.88 1.97
C ILE A 222 -3.16 -12.27 0.58
N HIS A 223 -3.74 -13.06 -0.34
CA HIS A 223 -4.19 -12.58 -1.64
C HIS A 223 -5.53 -11.82 -1.56
N ASP A 224 -5.78 -10.96 -2.54
CA ASP A 224 -6.89 -9.98 -2.47
C ASP A 224 -8.06 -10.27 -3.44
N ASP A 225 -8.24 -11.52 -3.88
CA ASP A 225 -9.28 -11.90 -4.86
C ASP A 225 -10.71 -11.47 -4.45
N PHE A 226 -11.00 -11.43 -3.15
CA PHE A 226 -12.29 -10.97 -2.59
C PHE A 226 -12.23 -9.59 -1.93
N GLY A 227 -11.11 -8.87 -2.03
CA GLY A 227 -10.92 -7.55 -1.43
C GLY A 227 -10.78 -7.56 0.10
N LEU A 228 -10.39 -8.69 0.69
CA LEU A 228 -10.26 -8.89 2.15
C LEU A 228 -8.81 -8.87 2.64
N GLY A 229 -7.81 -8.67 1.77
CA GLY A 229 -6.40 -8.79 2.11
C GLY A 229 -5.96 -7.91 3.29
N VAL A 230 -6.30 -6.63 3.25
CA VAL A 230 -5.99 -5.67 4.33
C VAL A 230 -6.68 -6.09 5.63
N ALA A 231 -7.96 -6.48 5.56
CA ALA A 231 -8.73 -6.85 6.74
C ALA A 231 -8.17 -8.13 7.39
N ASN A 232 -7.84 -9.14 6.59
CA ASN A 232 -7.25 -10.40 7.05
C ASN A 232 -5.85 -10.21 7.63
N SER A 233 -5.01 -9.38 7.00
CA SER A 233 -3.66 -9.10 7.51
C SER A 233 -3.71 -8.36 8.86
N LEU A 234 -4.61 -7.39 9.02
CA LEU A 234 -4.85 -6.74 10.32
C LEU A 234 -5.43 -7.72 11.35
N ALA A 235 -6.38 -8.57 10.96
CA ALA A 235 -6.92 -9.60 11.84
C ALA A 235 -5.80 -10.53 12.36
N GLY A 236 -4.85 -10.90 11.50
CA GLY A 236 -3.66 -11.65 11.89
C GLY A 236 -2.92 -11.00 13.07
N TYR A 237 -2.56 -9.72 12.95
CA TYR A 237 -1.90 -8.99 14.04
C TYR A 237 -2.74 -8.92 15.32
N TRP A 238 -4.06 -8.71 15.20
CA TRP A 238 -4.93 -8.65 16.38
C TRP A 238 -5.07 -9.98 17.11
N HIS A 239 -4.86 -11.11 16.43
CA HIS A 239 -5.00 -12.45 16.99
C HIS A 239 -3.68 -13.14 17.34
N GLY A 240 -2.54 -12.50 17.05
CA GLY A 240 -1.24 -12.92 17.57
C GLY A 240 -0.17 -13.19 16.52
N ALA A 241 -0.44 -12.94 15.23
CA ALA A 241 0.62 -12.87 14.24
C ALA A 241 1.58 -11.72 14.58
N ASN A 242 2.85 -11.92 14.27
CA ASN A 242 3.90 -10.92 14.43
C ASN A 242 4.53 -10.52 13.10
N TRP A 243 4.20 -11.20 12.00
CA TRP A 243 4.64 -10.84 10.66
C TRP A 243 3.45 -10.75 9.71
N THR A 244 3.57 -9.94 8.66
CA THR A 244 2.71 -10.05 7.49
C THR A 244 3.53 -9.80 6.23
N SER A 245 3.36 -10.67 5.24
CA SER A 245 3.98 -10.58 3.92
C SER A 245 3.04 -9.83 2.98
N LEU A 246 3.55 -8.78 2.36
CA LEU A 246 2.78 -7.80 1.60
C LEU A 246 3.50 -7.44 0.30
N THR A 247 2.81 -6.76 -0.61
CA THR A 247 3.44 -6.14 -1.78
C THR A 247 3.02 -4.68 -1.92
N PHE A 248 3.89 -3.85 -2.47
CA PHE A 248 3.59 -2.45 -2.72
C PHE A 248 2.61 -2.31 -3.89
N LEU A 249 1.56 -1.49 -3.72
CA LEU A 249 0.39 -1.44 -4.62
C LEU A 249 -0.40 -2.75 -4.74
N GLY A 250 -0.10 -3.75 -3.91
CA GLY A 250 -0.79 -5.03 -3.92
C GLY A 250 -0.52 -5.86 -5.17
N ILE A 251 0.54 -5.60 -5.93
CA ILE A 251 0.84 -6.38 -7.14
C ILE A 251 1.10 -7.85 -6.80
N GLY A 252 0.78 -8.76 -7.72
CA GLY A 252 1.00 -10.19 -7.57
C GLY A 252 0.17 -11.01 -8.55
N GLU A 253 0.06 -12.30 -8.29
CA GLU A 253 -0.85 -13.19 -9.02
C GLU A 253 -2.31 -12.70 -8.96
N ARG A 254 -3.04 -12.80 -10.08
CA ARG A 254 -4.49 -12.49 -10.17
C ARG A 254 -4.85 -11.07 -9.69
N ALA A 255 -5.66 -10.94 -8.63
CA ALA A 255 -6.01 -9.69 -7.99
C ALA A 255 -4.88 -9.12 -7.12
N GLY A 256 -3.83 -9.91 -6.89
CA GLY A 256 -2.62 -9.51 -6.20
C GLY A 256 -2.63 -9.86 -4.71
N ASN A 257 -1.82 -9.14 -3.95
CA ASN A 257 -1.56 -9.34 -2.52
C ASN A 257 -2.08 -8.16 -1.71
N THR A 258 -2.06 -8.30 -0.39
CA THR A 258 -2.32 -7.19 0.51
C THR A 258 -1.29 -6.06 0.34
N GLU A 259 -1.78 -4.82 0.31
CA GLU A 259 -0.99 -3.64 0.00
C GLU A 259 -0.18 -3.11 1.21
N ILE A 260 1.13 -2.99 1.04
CA ILE A 260 2.06 -2.42 2.02
C ILE A 260 1.63 -1.04 2.48
N GLU A 261 1.33 -0.16 1.53
CA GLU A 261 1.09 1.25 1.83
C GLU A 261 -0.16 1.47 2.70
N LYS A 262 -1.15 0.58 2.60
CA LYS A 262 -2.37 0.63 3.42
C LYS A 262 -2.10 0.15 4.84
N ILE A 263 -1.43 -0.99 4.98
CA ILE A 263 -1.09 -1.58 6.30
C ILE A 263 -0.17 -0.63 7.07
N MET A 264 0.90 -0.17 6.45
CA MET A 264 1.85 0.73 7.11
C MET A 264 1.21 2.04 7.56
N LEU A 265 0.40 2.67 6.70
CA LEU A 265 -0.29 3.90 7.06
C LEU A 265 -1.22 3.70 8.27
N PHE A 266 -2.01 2.62 8.25
CA PHE A 266 -2.93 2.34 9.35
C PHE A 266 -2.18 2.08 10.65
N LEU A 267 -1.15 1.24 10.63
CA LEU A 267 -0.31 0.97 11.80
C LEU A 267 0.30 2.26 12.36
N ASN A 268 1.00 3.03 11.52
CA ASN A 268 1.69 4.26 11.92
C ASN A 268 0.76 5.31 12.54
N GLN A 269 -0.42 5.52 11.93
CA GLN A 269 -1.34 6.58 12.32
C GLN A 269 -2.32 6.18 13.42
N ARG A 270 -2.70 4.90 13.50
CA ARG A 270 -3.80 4.44 14.36
C ARG A 270 -3.38 3.45 15.43
N VAL A 271 -2.15 2.93 15.42
CA VAL A 271 -1.67 1.94 16.39
C VAL A 271 -0.43 2.48 17.12
N GLU A 272 -0.35 2.24 18.44
CA GLU A 272 0.78 2.68 19.26
C GLU A 272 2.08 1.94 18.91
N GLY A 273 3.22 2.64 18.84
CA GLY A 273 4.55 2.03 18.67
C GLY A 273 4.98 1.79 17.22
N PHE A 274 4.28 2.36 16.25
CA PHE A 274 4.52 2.18 14.82
C PHE A 274 5.12 3.40 14.12
N GLU A 275 5.62 4.36 14.90
CA GLU A 275 6.32 5.54 14.40
C GLU A 275 7.66 5.18 13.70
N LYS A 276 8.13 3.93 13.83
CA LYS A 276 9.33 3.41 13.16
C LYS A 276 9.26 3.43 11.62
N TYR A 277 8.05 3.38 11.06
CA TYR A 277 7.84 3.34 9.62
C TYR A 277 7.81 4.74 9.00
N ASN A 278 8.53 4.92 7.90
CA ASN A 278 8.57 6.20 7.17
C ASN A 278 7.72 6.15 5.89
N LEU A 279 6.70 6.98 5.84
CA LEU A 279 5.71 7.02 4.75
C LEU A 279 5.97 8.14 3.73
N GLU A 280 6.95 9.02 3.95
CA GLU A 280 7.18 10.22 3.13
C GLU A 280 7.42 9.94 1.64
N LYS A 281 7.90 8.74 1.30
CA LYS A 281 8.21 8.33 -0.08
C LYS A 281 7.15 7.44 -0.72
N VAL A 282 6.05 7.14 -0.04
CA VAL A 282 5.00 6.23 -0.53
C VAL A 282 4.39 6.73 -1.85
N THR A 283 3.97 7.99 -1.92
CA THR A 283 3.40 8.54 -3.18
C THR A 283 4.46 8.64 -4.30
N GLU A 284 5.72 8.89 -3.96
CA GLU A 284 6.83 8.89 -4.94
C GLU A 284 7.08 7.49 -5.49
N PHE A 285 7.06 6.48 -4.63
CA PHE A 285 7.22 5.09 -5.00
C PHE A 285 6.07 4.63 -5.92
N ALA A 286 4.83 5.01 -5.63
CA ALA A 286 3.68 4.73 -6.52
C ALA A 286 3.86 5.36 -7.92
N ARG A 287 4.38 6.59 -7.99
CA ARG A 287 4.71 7.24 -9.29
C ARG A 287 5.83 6.51 -10.02
N PHE A 288 6.82 5.97 -9.30
CA PHE A 288 7.86 5.14 -9.89
C PHE A 288 7.27 3.85 -10.47
N MET A 289 6.38 3.16 -9.75
CA MET A 289 5.70 1.96 -10.25
C MET A 289 4.87 2.26 -11.50
N ASP A 290 4.13 3.38 -11.53
CA ASP A 290 3.37 3.79 -12.72
C ASP A 290 4.29 4.04 -13.92
N LYS A 291 5.29 4.90 -13.77
CA LYS A 291 6.14 5.36 -14.87
C LYS A 291 7.14 4.32 -15.38
N GLU A 292 7.79 3.62 -14.46
CA GLU A 292 8.90 2.72 -14.80
C GLU A 292 8.44 1.27 -14.96
N MET A 293 7.32 0.88 -14.33
CA MET A 293 6.82 -0.50 -14.38
C MET A 293 5.52 -0.64 -15.19
N GLY A 294 4.88 0.47 -15.58
CA GLY A 294 3.60 0.45 -16.29
C GLY A 294 2.41 0.09 -15.40
N ILE A 295 2.55 0.14 -14.07
CA ILE A 295 1.49 -0.17 -13.12
C ILE A 295 0.66 1.06 -12.85
N ARG A 296 -0.35 1.24 -13.71
CA ARG A 296 -1.23 2.41 -13.65
C ARG A 296 -1.92 2.51 -12.29
N VAL A 297 -1.70 3.63 -11.60
CA VAL A 297 -2.34 3.90 -10.31
C VAL A 297 -3.71 4.56 -10.54
N PRO A 298 -4.83 3.96 -10.11
CA PRO A 298 -6.13 4.62 -10.18
C PRO A 298 -6.13 5.94 -9.40
N ARG A 299 -6.82 6.95 -9.93
CA ARG A 299 -6.89 8.29 -9.30
C ARG A 299 -7.44 8.23 -7.88
N ASN A 300 -8.37 7.32 -7.61
CA ASN A 300 -9.02 7.09 -6.32
C ASN A 300 -8.38 5.95 -5.50
N LYS A 301 -7.22 5.42 -5.90
CA LYS A 301 -6.50 4.39 -5.15
C LYS A 301 -6.19 4.92 -3.75
N ALA A 302 -6.56 4.18 -2.70
CA ALA A 302 -6.26 4.60 -1.34
C ALA A 302 -4.74 4.81 -1.15
N VAL A 303 -4.39 5.75 -0.27
CA VAL A 303 -3.01 6.17 0.08
C VAL A 303 -2.26 6.93 -1.01
N VAL A 304 -2.30 6.46 -2.25
CA VAL A 304 -1.41 6.95 -3.32
C VAL A 304 -2.12 7.58 -4.51
N GLY A 305 -3.44 7.46 -4.61
CA GLY A 305 -4.22 8.00 -5.71
C GLY A 305 -4.21 9.51 -5.74
N SER A 306 -4.06 10.11 -6.92
CA SER A 306 -3.96 11.57 -7.08
C SER A 306 -5.17 12.35 -6.55
N ASN A 307 -6.36 11.72 -6.52
CA ASN A 307 -7.60 12.39 -6.18
C ASN A 307 -8.01 12.21 -4.72
N ILE A 308 -7.34 11.36 -3.93
CA ILE A 308 -7.77 11.12 -2.53
C ILE A 308 -7.52 12.33 -1.63
N PHE A 309 -6.66 13.26 -2.06
CA PHE A 309 -6.39 14.54 -1.41
C PHE A 309 -6.96 15.73 -2.20
N ALA A 310 -7.80 15.46 -3.20
CA ALA A 310 -8.44 16.48 -4.02
C ALA A 310 -9.83 16.81 -3.49
N HIS A 311 -10.10 18.10 -3.31
CA HIS A 311 -11.38 18.62 -2.83
C HIS A 311 -11.97 19.58 -3.87
N GLU A 312 -13.18 19.29 -4.33
CA GLU A 312 -13.89 20.08 -5.35
C GLU A 312 -15.20 20.68 -4.80
N SER A 313 -15.99 19.84 -4.12
CA SER A 313 -17.30 20.22 -3.57
C SER A 313 -17.17 21.41 -2.62
N GLY A 314 -17.99 22.44 -2.84
CA GLY A 314 -17.92 23.69 -2.08
C GLY A 314 -18.07 23.53 -0.56
N ILE A 315 -18.87 22.58 -0.09
CA ILE A 315 -19.08 22.32 1.35
C ILE A 315 -17.86 21.61 1.96
N HIS A 316 -17.39 20.55 1.31
CA HIS A 316 -16.24 19.78 1.80
C HIS A 316 -14.99 20.65 1.82
N THR A 317 -14.74 21.37 0.73
CA THR A 317 -13.56 22.22 0.59
C THR A 317 -13.54 23.34 1.62
N ALA A 318 -14.68 23.99 1.88
CA ALA A 318 -14.79 25.00 2.93
C ALA A 318 -14.56 24.42 4.34
N GLY A 319 -14.91 23.15 4.57
CA GLY A 319 -14.59 22.41 5.79
C GLY A 319 -13.09 22.19 5.93
N VAL A 320 -12.45 21.62 4.91
CA VAL A 320 -11.01 21.31 4.89
C VAL A 320 -10.14 22.56 5.07
N ILE A 321 -10.51 23.67 4.42
CA ILE A 321 -9.81 24.96 4.58
C ILE A 321 -9.81 25.43 6.04
N LYS A 322 -10.90 25.19 6.79
CA LYS A 322 -11.01 25.60 8.19
C LYS A 322 -10.33 24.62 9.13
N ASN A 323 -10.55 23.32 8.90
CA ASN A 323 -9.94 22.23 9.64
C ASN A 323 -9.89 20.97 8.75
N PRO A 324 -8.70 20.57 8.26
CA PRO A 324 -8.54 19.38 7.41
C PRO A 324 -9.09 18.09 8.01
N PHE A 325 -9.04 17.95 9.34
CA PHE A 325 -9.57 16.80 10.07
C PHE A 325 -11.05 16.51 9.78
N THR A 326 -11.79 17.48 9.26
CA THR A 326 -13.22 17.29 8.93
C THR A 326 -13.46 16.33 7.78
N TYR A 327 -12.55 16.24 6.80
CA TYR A 327 -12.75 15.42 5.59
C TYR A 327 -11.48 14.71 5.09
N GLU A 328 -10.33 14.94 5.71
CA GLU A 328 -9.10 14.21 5.41
C GLU A 328 -8.84 13.19 6.52
N ALA A 329 -8.86 11.90 6.17
CA ALA A 329 -8.61 10.81 7.12
C ALA A 329 -7.22 10.88 7.76
N TYR A 330 -6.26 11.47 7.06
CA TYR A 330 -4.89 11.76 7.47
C TYR A 330 -4.37 12.89 6.57
N LEU A 331 -3.36 13.62 7.05
CA LEU A 331 -2.74 14.69 6.28
C LEU A 331 -2.01 14.10 5.05
N PRO A 332 -2.13 14.72 3.85
CA PRO A 332 -1.44 14.26 2.64
C PRO A 332 0.08 14.12 2.81
N GLU A 333 0.68 15.01 3.59
CA GLU A 333 2.12 15.08 3.82
C GLU A 333 2.68 13.81 4.48
N VAL A 334 1.85 13.10 5.27
CA VAL A 334 2.22 11.82 5.90
C VAL A 334 2.75 10.82 4.88
N VAL A 335 2.18 10.80 3.68
CA VAL A 335 2.52 9.83 2.62
C VAL A 335 3.30 10.45 1.45
N GLY A 336 3.84 11.65 1.65
CA GLY A 336 4.47 12.46 0.58
C GLY A 336 3.48 12.96 -0.48
N GLY A 337 2.19 13.02 -0.13
CA GLY A 337 1.12 13.58 -0.94
C GLY A 337 1.03 15.10 -0.79
N LYS A 338 0.10 15.70 -1.53
CA LYS A 338 -0.25 17.12 -1.43
C LYS A 338 -1.75 17.29 -1.58
N ARG A 339 -2.34 18.16 -0.76
CA ARG A 339 -3.72 18.59 -0.91
C ARG A 339 -3.90 19.31 -2.25
N GLN A 340 -5.00 19.01 -2.94
CA GLN A 340 -5.40 19.71 -4.15
C GLN A 340 -6.78 20.32 -3.96
N LEU A 341 -6.93 21.59 -4.32
CA LEU A 341 -8.22 22.25 -4.38
C LEU A 341 -8.58 22.40 -5.84
N LEU A 342 -9.59 21.67 -6.28
CA LEU A 342 -10.05 21.68 -7.67
C LEU A 342 -11.23 22.65 -7.81
N ILE A 343 -11.29 23.32 -8.95
CA ILE A 343 -12.44 24.16 -9.31
C ILE A 343 -13.24 23.43 -10.37
N GLY A 344 -14.43 22.95 -10.00
CA GLY A 344 -15.40 22.33 -10.88
C GLY A 344 -16.76 23.03 -10.83
N ASP A 345 -17.76 22.40 -11.41
CA ASP A 345 -19.15 22.90 -11.47
C ASP A 345 -19.73 23.17 -10.08
N SER A 346 -19.43 22.28 -9.13
CA SER A 346 -19.91 22.34 -7.76
C SER A 346 -19.09 23.23 -6.81
N SER A 347 -18.05 23.89 -7.32
CA SER A 347 -17.12 24.67 -6.50
C SER A 347 -17.74 26.00 -6.07
N GLY A 348 -17.78 26.21 -4.76
CA GLY A 348 -18.26 27.46 -4.18
C GLY A 348 -17.25 28.61 -4.30
N LEU A 349 -17.74 29.84 -4.16
CA LEU A 349 -16.93 31.07 -4.18
C LEU A 349 -15.73 31.06 -3.22
N GLU A 350 -15.79 30.37 -2.09
CA GLU A 350 -14.63 30.29 -1.17
C GLU A 350 -13.45 29.52 -1.76
N VAL A 351 -13.73 28.43 -2.50
CA VAL A 351 -12.67 27.63 -3.14
C VAL A 351 -11.99 28.46 -4.21
N LEU A 352 -12.81 29.09 -5.06
CA LEU A 352 -12.32 30.00 -6.10
C LEU A 352 -11.52 31.15 -5.50
N ARG A 353 -12.00 31.75 -4.39
CA ARG A 353 -11.30 32.83 -3.69
C ARG A 353 -9.91 32.41 -3.26
N HIS A 354 -9.77 31.24 -2.63
CA HIS A 354 -8.48 30.71 -2.21
C HIS A 354 -7.54 30.45 -3.38
N LYS A 355 -8.04 29.86 -4.47
CA LYS A 355 -7.22 29.56 -5.65
C LYS A 355 -6.77 30.82 -6.39
N VAL A 356 -7.65 31.80 -6.51
CA VAL A 356 -7.34 33.12 -7.06
C VAL A 356 -6.32 33.85 -6.18
N GLU A 357 -6.47 33.80 -4.85
CA GLU A 357 -5.52 34.42 -3.92
C GLU A 357 -4.14 33.76 -3.97
N GLU A 358 -4.07 32.42 -4.00
CA GLU A 358 -2.83 31.65 -4.19
C GLU A 358 -2.14 32.02 -5.50
N THR A 359 -2.86 31.95 -6.61
CA THR A 359 -2.33 32.26 -7.95
C THR A 359 -1.89 33.72 -8.06
N LEU A 360 -2.65 34.65 -7.48
CA LEU A 360 -2.30 36.07 -7.47
C LEU A 360 -1.01 36.31 -6.71
N ASN A 361 -0.84 35.68 -5.54
CA ASN A 361 0.40 35.78 -4.75
C ASN A 361 1.62 35.29 -5.52
N ASP A 362 1.48 34.18 -6.24
CA ASP A 362 2.54 33.60 -7.05
C ASP A 362 2.94 34.53 -8.22
N LEU A 363 1.96 35.17 -8.86
CA LEU A 363 2.19 36.10 -9.97
C LEU A 363 2.88 37.40 -9.55
N ILE A 364 2.45 38.00 -8.43
CA ILE A 364 2.93 39.33 -8.01
C ILE A 364 4.07 39.27 -6.98
N GLY A 365 4.37 38.09 -6.44
CA GLY A 365 5.44 37.87 -5.47
C GLY A 365 5.18 38.48 -4.08
N VAL A 366 3.96 38.93 -3.79
CA VAL A 366 3.55 39.47 -2.48
C VAL A 366 2.20 38.90 -2.03
N ARG A 367 1.94 38.91 -0.72
CA ARG A 367 0.67 38.43 -0.16
C ARG A 367 -0.46 39.42 -0.45
N ALA A 368 -1.33 39.06 -1.39
CA ALA A 368 -2.64 39.65 -1.60
C ALA A 368 -3.70 38.97 -0.72
N LYS A 369 -4.77 39.71 -0.42
CA LYS A 369 -5.96 39.18 0.24
C LYS A 369 -7.18 39.48 -0.62
N VAL A 370 -7.87 38.43 -1.08
CA VAL A 370 -9.06 38.53 -1.90
C VAL A 370 -10.28 38.33 -1.02
N LEU A 371 -11.18 39.31 -1.01
CA LEU A 371 -12.44 39.23 -0.24
C LEU A 371 -13.46 38.37 -1.00
N LYS A 372 -14.26 37.58 -0.28
CA LYS A 372 -15.34 36.78 -0.88
C LYS A 372 -16.34 37.61 -1.70
N ARG A 373 -16.53 38.88 -1.33
CA ARG A 373 -17.45 39.81 -2.01
C ARG A 373 -16.79 40.62 -3.13
N ASP A 374 -15.54 40.32 -3.50
CA ASP A 374 -14.85 41.02 -4.59
C ASP A 374 -15.61 40.81 -5.92
N PRO A 375 -16.00 41.88 -6.64
CA PRO A 375 -16.76 41.76 -7.88
C PRO A 375 -16.00 41.00 -8.97
N ARG A 376 -14.66 41.06 -8.99
CA ARG A 376 -13.81 40.34 -9.94
C ARG A 376 -13.89 38.82 -9.72
N LEU A 377 -13.92 38.40 -8.46
CA LEU A 377 -14.10 37.01 -8.10
C LEU A 377 -15.46 36.48 -8.58
N LYS A 378 -16.53 37.29 -8.43
CA LYS A 378 -17.86 36.94 -8.93
C LYS A 378 -17.88 36.84 -10.46
N ALA A 379 -17.15 37.71 -11.17
CA ALA A 379 -17.03 37.66 -12.61
C ALA A 379 -16.33 36.37 -13.09
N ILE A 380 -15.22 35.99 -12.46
CA ILE A 380 -14.55 34.70 -12.73
C ILE A 380 -15.51 33.53 -12.49
N HIS A 381 -16.22 33.53 -11.36
CA HIS A 381 -17.20 32.49 -11.06
C HIS A 381 -18.30 32.40 -12.13
N THR A 382 -18.83 33.53 -12.60
CA THR A 382 -19.83 33.55 -13.67
C THR A 382 -19.28 33.03 -14.99
N ASP A 383 -18.05 33.39 -15.37
CA ASP A 383 -17.40 32.83 -16.57
C ASP A 383 -17.23 31.31 -16.46
N ILE A 384 -16.77 30.82 -15.30
CA ILE A 384 -16.61 29.37 -15.04
C ILE A 384 -17.96 28.64 -15.13
N GLN A 385 -19.01 29.17 -14.50
CA GLN A 385 -20.34 28.56 -14.55
C GLN A 385 -20.90 28.54 -15.99
N ARG A 386 -20.61 29.56 -16.80
CA ARG A 386 -20.97 29.55 -18.23
C ARG A 386 -20.32 28.38 -18.98
N LEU A 387 -19.07 28.03 -18.66
CA LEU A 387 -18.38 26.89 -19.29
C LEU A 387 -19.13 25.57 -19.04
N TYR A 388 -19.66 25.38 -17.83
CA TYR A 388 -20.43 24.19 -17.48
C TYR A 388 -21.85 24.23 -18.04
N ASP A 389 -22.58 25.31 -17.81
CA ASP A 389 -24.00 25.43 -18.17
C ASP A 389 -24.27 25.52 -19.67
N LYS A 390 -23.40 26.24 -20.40
CA LYS A 390 -23.62 26.55 -21.82
C LYS A 390 -22.67 25.83 -22.76
N GLU A 391 -21.41 25.71 -22.35
CA GLU A 391 -20.36 25.10 -23.18
C GLU A 391 -20.18 23.61 -22.86
N LEU A 392 -20.99 23.08 -21.92
CA LEU A 392 -21.08 21.66 -21.56
C LEU A 392 -19.72 21.04 -21.20
N ARG A 393 -18.88 21.82 -20.50
CA ARG A 393 -17.59 21.34 -20.02
C ARG A 393 -17.75 20.14 -19.10
N ILE A 394 -16.86 19.15 -19.24
CA ILE A 394 -16.86 17.89 -18.47
C ILE A 394 -15.59 17.69 -17.62
N SER A 395 -14.79 18.74 -17.43
CA SER A 395 -13.53 18.73 -16.69
C SER A 395 -13.45 19.88 -15.68
N CYS A 396 -12.67 19.72 -14.62
CA CYS A 396 -12.30 20.84 -13.74
C CYS A 396 -11.54 21.92 -14.52
N ILE A 397 -11.59 23.15 -14.01
CA ILE A 397 -10.74 24.27 -14.44
C ILE A 397 -9.31 23.96 -13.98
N SER A 398 -8.36 24.00 -14.91
CA SER A 398 -6.94 23.77 -14.62
C SER A 398 -6.30 25.00 -13.96
N ASP A 399 -5.18 24.79 -13.27
CA ASP A 399 -4.43 25.91 -12.66
C ASP A 399 -3.98 26.95 -13.69
N GLU A 400 -3.66 26.55 -14.92
CA GLU A 400 -3.31 27.48 -16.00
C GLU A 400 -4.51 28.34 -16.44
N GLU A 401 -5.72 27.75 -16.47
CA GLU A 401 -6.93 28.52 -16.76
C GLU A 401 -7.27 29.48 -15.60
N VAL A 402 -7.08 29.04 -14.35
CA VAL A 402 -7.22 29.93 -13.17
C VAL A 402 -6.27 31.10 -13.30
N LYS A 403 -4.99 30.86 -13.66
CA LYS A 403 -4.01 31.90 -13.91
C LYS A 403 -4.46 32.87 -15.01
N GLY A 404 -4.98 32.36 -16.14
CA GLY A 404 -5.55 33.20 -17.19
C GLY A 404 -6.71 34.09 -16.70
N TYR A 405 -7.57 33.56 -15.82
CA TYR A 405 -8.61 34.36 -15.16
C TYR A 405 -8.05 35.41 -14.21
N VAL A 406 -7.04 35.08 -13.40
CA VAL A 406 -6.39 36.04 -12.49
C VAL A 406 -5.73 37.16 -13.27
N GLU A 407 -5.00 36.84 -14.33
CA GLU A 407 -4.39 37.83 -15.22
C GLU A 407 -5.46 38.74 -15.84
N LYS A 408 -6.50 38.16 -16.44
CA LYS A 408 -7.61 38.90 -17.07
C LYS A 408 -8.31 39.88 -16.12
N TYR A 409 -8.59 39.46 -14.88
CA TYR A 409 -9.47 40.21 -13.98
C TYR A 409 -8.75 41.01 -12.89
N PHE A 410 -7.54 40.60 -12.49
CA PHE A 410 -6.79 41.24 -11.40
C PHE A 410 -5.55 42.00 -11.88
N MET A 411 -4.99 41.66 -13.03
CA MET A 411 -3.74 42.25 -13.53
C MET A 411 -3.95 43.23 -14.68
N PHE A 412 -4.90 42.95 -15.57
CA PHE A 412 -5.19 43.80 -16.72
C PHE A 412 -6.44 44.66 -16.49
N GLU A 413 -6.37 45.95 -16.84
CA GLU A 413 -7.56 46.78 -16.96
C GLU A 413 -8.25 46.48 -18.30
N PRO A 414 -9.57 46.21 -18.32
CA PRO A 414 -10.31 46.18 -19.58
C PRO A 414 -10.32 47.60 -20.15
N ILE A 415 -9.71 47.78 -21.33
CA ILE A 415 -9.91 48.99 -22.14
C ILE A 415 -11.35 48.92 -22.65
N VAL A 416 -12.27 49.53 -21.91
CA VAL A 416 -13.62 49.79 -22.41
C VAL A 416 -13.52 51.06 -23.24
N GLU A 417 -13.58 50.95 -24.57
CA GLU A 417 -13.89 52.09 -25.42
C GLU A 417 -15.30 52.55 -25.03
N SER A 418 -15.37 53.61 -24.23
CA SER A 418 -16.63 54.29 -23.97
C SER A 418 -17.06 54.94 -25.29
N ASP A 419 -18.06 54.37 -25.96
CA ASP A 419 -18.82 55.07 -27.00
C ASP A 419 -19.43 56.33 -26.35
N THR A 420 -18.69 57.43 -26.44
CA THR A 420 -19.20 58.76 -26.16
C THR A 420 -20.25 59.06 -27.23
N HIS A 421 -21.52 58.93 -26.85
CA HIS A 421 -22.60 59.66 -27.48
C HIS A 421 -22.30 61.16 -27.43
N GLU A 422 -21.60 61.69 -28.43
CA GLU A 422 -21.64 63.12 -28.74
C GLU A 422 -23.02 63.43 -29.31
N LYS A 423 -23.84 64.09 -28.48
CA LYS A 423 -24.98 64.88 -28.94
C LYS A 423 -24.48 65.90 -29.95
N ALA A 424 -24.82 65.71 -31.22
CA ALA A 424 -24.75 66.77 -32.21
C ALA A 424 -25.89 67.77 -31.96
N GLU A 425 -25.55 68.91 -31.38
CA GLU A 425 -26.31 70.16 -31.55
C GLU A 425 -26.06 70.72 -32.96
N LYS A 426 -27.16 71.09 -33.64
CA LYS A 426 -27.34 72.05 -34.77
C LYS A 426 -28.63 71.64 -35.51
N ILE A 427 -29.68 72.43 -35.68
CA ILE A 427 -29.96 73.88 -35.62
C ILE A 427 -31.36 74.07 -35.05
#